data_AF-A0A949BUI6-F1
#
_entry.id   AF-A0A949BUI6-F1
#
_cell.length_a   1.000
_cell.length_b   1.000
_cell.length_c   1.000
_cell.angle_alpha   90.00
_cell.angle_beta   90.00
_cell.angle_gamma   90.00
#
_symmetry.space_group_name_H-M   'P 1'
#
loop_
_entity.id
_entity.type
_entity.pdbx_description
1 polymer ?
#
loop_
_entity_poly.entity_id
_entity_poly.type
_entity_poly.pdbx_seq_one_letter_code
_entity_poly.pdbx_strand_id
1 'polypeptide(L)'
;MLPQIKKSKDSYTLDGNQFRAAFSYGIKQLSLNKDLVNFINILPVPNGDTGDNIQKTLLSALSEMNDDQHIGNQAAQCARGALAGAHGSSGIILANFLIGLANAPQDKDVASISDIIDAVNRGCLKASIEISDPLPGGICDICGAINQKLSGIPAGNQTLADIVTLIYNTALSALGEEAEKNALLSKIGINDAGATGFFYFLEGIYRYTMDEPLERAKSEWPSFNVPEDILIKGVLYTVEFLINNVTLPVQEIKKSLSDIGSPVLIAYEGGETVKVLIRTTDPRKVFDRSARFGRSTMIRVDDLIDEQKYFLSKIHTKDVI
;
A
#
# COMPACT_ATOMS: atom_id res chain seq x y z
N MET A 1 -16.54 10.85 -19.03
CA MET A 1 -15.49 10.58 -20.03
C MET A 1 -14.31 11.45 -19.66
N LEU A 2 -13.21 10.88 -19.17
CA LEU A 2 -12.04 11.69 -18.81
C LEU A 2 -11.47 12.30 -20.11
N PRO A 3 -11.08 13.59 -20.13
CA PRO A 3 -10.47 14.19 -21.31
C PRO A 3 -9.26 13.36 -21.77
N GLN A 4 -9.05 13.24 -23.08
CA GLN A 4 -7.86 12.58 -23.63
C GLN A 4 -6.63 13.44 -23.33
N ILE A 5 -6.04 13.22 -22.16
CA ILE A 5 -4.76 13.78 -21.77
C ILE A 5 -3.70 13.20 -22.72
N LYS A 6 -2.94 14.06 -23.42
CA LYS A 6 -1.85 13.63 -24.30
C LYS A 6 -0.83 12.83 -23.50
N LYS A 7 -0.80 11.52 -23.70
CA LYS A 7 0.17 10.58 -23.13
C LYS A 7 1.44 10.62 -23.98
N SER A 8 2.35 11.54 -23.69
CA SER A 8 3.65 11.58 -24.40
C SER A 8 4.63 10.68 -23.66
N LYS A 9 5.01 9.54 -24.25
CA LYS A 9 6.07 8.65 -23.72
C LYS A 9 7.38 9.41 -23.45
N ASP A 10 7.66 10.41 -24.28
CA ASP A 10 8.86 11.26 -24.19
C ASP A 10 8.66 12.49 -23.29
N SER A 11 7.68 12.49 -22.38
CA SER A 11 7.47 13.60 -21.46
C SER A 11 8.59 13.68 -20.41
N TYR A 12 9.05 14.89 -20.10
CA TYR A 12 9.99 15.17 -19.01
C TYR A 12 9.31 15.72 -17.76
N THR A 13 7.98 15.80 -17.79
CA THR A 13 7.17 16.37 -16.70
C THR A 13 5.87 15.60 -16.49
N LEU A 14 5.27 15.74 -15.33
CA LEU A 14 3.97 15.17 -14.95
C LEU A 14 3.10 16.25 -14.32
N ASP A 15 1.95 16.53 -14.92
CA ASP A 15 0.91 17.39 -14.32
C ASP A 15 -0.05 16.58 -13.42
N GLY A 16 -0.87 17.30 -12.65
CA GLY A 16 -1.84 16.72 -11.73
C GLY A 16 -2.90 15.82 -12.39
N ASN A 17 -3.32 16.15 -13.61
CA ASN A 17 -4.31 15.36 -14.34
C ASN A 17 -3.72 14.06 -14.89
N GLN A 18 -2.48 14.10 -15.38
CA GLN A 18 -1.70 12.93 -15.76
C GLN A 18 -1.45 12.02 -14.55
N PHE A 19 -1.09 12.59 -13.39
CA PHE A 19 -0.93 11.84 -12.15
C PHE A 19 -2.21 11.10 -11.75
N ARG A 20 -3.35 11.80 -11.71
CA ARG A 20 -4.65 11.21 -11.38
C ARG A 20 -5.06 10.12 -12.38
N ALA A 21 -4.79 10.32 -13.67
CA ALA A 21 -5.09 9.34 -14.70
C ALA A 21 -4.22 8.08 -14.59
N ALA A 22 -2.91 8.24 -14.37
CA ALA A 22 -1.98 7.13 -14.12
C ALA A 22 -2.37 6.34 -12.87
N PHE A 23 -2.70 7.05 -11.78
CA PHE A 23 -3.17 6.47 -10.52
C PHE A 23 -4.45 5.64 -10.71
N SER A 24 -5.43 6.17 -11.45
CA SER A 24 -6.66 5.44 -11.79
C SER A 24 -6.38 4.18 -12.62
N TYR A 25 -5.39 4.23 -13.53
CA TYR A 25 -4.95 3.07 -14.30
C TYR A 25 -4.30 2.01 -13.41
N GLY A 26 -3.46 2.43 -12.46
CA GLY A 26 -2.91 1.59 -11.39
C GLY A 26 -4.00 0.83 -10.62
N ILE A 27 -5.03 1.54 -10.17
CA ILE A 27 -6.17 0.92 -9.47
C ILE A 27 -6.86 -0.13 -10.33
N LYS A 28 -7.08 0.16 -11.62
CA LYS A 28 -7.74 -0.79 -12.52
C LYS A 28 -6.90 -2.04 -12.76
N GLN A 29 -5.58 -1.89 -12.92
CA GLN A 29 -4.67 -3.02 -13.07
C GLN A 29 -4.66 -3.92 -11.83
N LEU A 30 -4.57 -3.33 -10.63
CA LEU A 30 -4.76 -4.06 -9.38
C LEU A 30 -6.12 -4.76 -9.32
N SER A 31 -7.19 -4.07 -9.73
CA SER A 31 -8.56 -4.60 -9.65
C SER A 31 -8.75 -5.88 -10.47
N LEU A 32 -8.10 -5.97 -11.64
CA LEU A 32 -8.13 -7.18 -12.48
C LEU A 32 -7.46 -8.40 -11.82
N ASN A 33 -6.51 -8.15 -10.91
CA ASN A 33 -5.69 -9.16 -10.25
C ASN A 33 -5.99 -9.29 -8.75
N LYS A 34 -6.98 -8.54 -8.25
CA LYS A 34 -7.32 -8.44 -6.82
C LYS A 34 -7.63 -9.78 -6.19
N ASP A 35 -8.35 -10.64 -6.89
CA ASP A 35 -8.77 -11.94 -6.34
C ASP A 35 -7.57 -12.88 -6.18
N LEU A 36 -6.57 -12.80 -7.07
CA LEU A 36 -5.30 -13.50 -6.90
C LEU A 36 -4.54 -12.97 -5.68
N VAL A 37 -4.47 -11.64 -5.52
CA VAL A 37 -3.81 -11.00 -4.36
C VAL A 37 -4.48 -11.44 -3.04
N ASN A 38 -5.81 -11.46 -3.01
CA ASN A 38 -6.57 -11.97 -1.87
C ASN A 38 -6.29 -13.47 -1.64
N PHE A 39 -6.24 -14.27 -2.70
CA PHE A 39 -6.05 -15.70 -2.58
C PHE A 39 -4.69 -16.09 -1.98
N ILE A 40 -3.61 -15.38 -2.33
CA ILE A 40 -2.26 -15.64 -1.80
C ILE A 40 -2.02 -15.00 -0.41
N ASN A 41 -3.00 -14.29 0.15
CA ASN A 41 -2.87 -13.59 1.43
C ASN A 41 -2.93 -14.54 2.63
N ILE A 42 -1.81 -15.23 2.88
CA ILE A 42 -1.64 -16.14 4.01
C ILE A 42 -0.79 -15.57 5.15
N LEU A 43 -0.10 -14.44 4.94
CA LEU A 43 0.81 -13.83 5.90
C LEU A 43 0.44 -12.38 6.22
N PRO A 44 0.70 -11.93 7.47
CA PRO A 44 1.04 -12.74 8.64
C PRO A 44 -0.16 -13.52 9.18
N VAL A 45 -1.37 -13.19 8.70
CA VAL A 45 -2.62 -13.86 9.06
C VAL A 45 -3.30 -14.29 7.76
N PRO A 46 -3.74 -15.55 7.64
CA PRO A 46 -4.45 -16.02 6.45
C PRO A 46 -5.92 -15.59 6.52
N ASN A 47 -6.21 -14.36 6.10
CA ASN A 47 -7.56 -13.79 6.09
C ASN A 47 -8.05 -13.30 4.72
N GLY A 48 -7.21 -13.37 3.68
CA GLY A 48 -7.70 -13.23 2.30
C GLY A 48 -8.17 -11.84 1.86
N ASP A 49 -7.81 -10.77 2.56
CA ASP A 49 -8.36 -9.42 2.35
C ASP A 49 -7.37 -8.38 1.79
N THR A 50 -6.09 -8.73 1.61
CA THR A 50 -5.03 -7.76 1.27
C THR A 50 -5.32 -6.98 -0.02
N GLY A 51 -5.83 -7.63 -1.06
CA GLY A 51 -6.19 -6.97 -2.32
C GLY A 51 -7.36 -5.99 -2.16
N ASP A 52 -8.38 -6.37 -1.38
CA ASP A 52 -9.51 -5.49 -1.04
C ASP A 52 -9.03 -4.28 -0.21
N ASN A 53 -8.14 -4.50 0.75
CA ASN A 53 -7.58 -3.46 1.61
C ASN A 53 -6.76 -2.42 0.82
N ILE A 54 -5.90 -2.88 -0.08
CA ILE A 54 -5.14 -2.01 -1.00
C ILE A 54 -6.10 -1.25 -1.92
N GLN A 55 -7.07 -1.93 -2.53
CA GLN A 55 -8.02 -1.29 -3.45
C GLN A 55 -8.87 -0.22 -2.74
N LYS A 56 -9.42 -0.50 -1.55
CA LYS A 56 -10.18 0.47 -0.75
C LYS A 56 -9.35 1.71 -0.42
N THR A 57 -8.09 1.50 -0.01
CA THR A 57 -7.16 2.59 0.31
C THR A 57 -6.91 3.48 -0.91
N LEU A 58 -6.62 2.88 -2.06
CA LEU A 58 -6.38 3.62 -3.30
C LEU A 58 -7.64 4.32 -3.82
N LEU A 59 -8.81 3.68 -3.72
CA LEU A 59 -10.08 4.29 -4.13
C LEU A 59 -10.42 5.51 -3.27
N SER A 60 -10.16 5.45 -1.96
CA SER A 60 -10.31 6.59 -1.05
C SER A 60 -9.35 7.73 -1.40
N ALA A 61 -8.10 7.40 -1.75
CA ALA A 61 -7.15 8.39 -2.26
C ALA A 61 -7.65 9.05 -3.57
N LEU A 62 -8.16 8.25 -4.51
CA LEU A 62 -8.68 8.74 -5.79
C LEU A 62 -9.97 9.57 -5.64
N SER A 63 -10.82 9.29 -4.65
CA SER A 63 -12.05 10.05 -4.44
C SER A 63 -11.81 11.48 -3.94
N GLU A 64 -10.70 11.71 -3.24
CA GLU A 64 -10.30 13.05 -2.80
C GLU A 64 -9.64 13.88 -3.93
N MET A 65 -9.14 13.21 -4.98
CA MET A 65 -8.50 13.83 -6.14
C MET A 65 -9.51 14.43 -7.13
N ASN A 66 -9.40 15.74 -7.37
CA ASN A 66 -10.29 16.49 -8.28
C ASN A 66 -9.74 16.56 -9.72
N ASP A 67 -10.37 17.31 -10.62
CA ASP A 67 -9.78 17.67 -11.93
C ASP A 67 -8.99 18.97 -11.73
N ASP A 68 -7.68 18.85 -11.57
CA ASP A 68 -6.76 19.94 -11.25
C ASP A 68 -5.38 19.59 -11.84
N GLN A 69 -4.83 20.50 -12.64
CA GLN A 69 -3.52 20.34 -13.27
C GLN A 69 -2.36 20.53 -12.29
N HIS A 70 -2.58 21.16 -11.13
CA HIS A 70 -1.53 21.40 -10.15
C HIS A 70 -1.14 20.11 -9.42
N ILE A 71 0.06 19.59 -9.67
CA ILE A 71 0.52 18.29 -9.12
C ILE A 71 0.59 18.30 -7.59
N GLY A 72 1.00 19.40 -6.96
CA GLY A 72 1.06 19.53 -5.50
C GLY A 72 -0.31 19.34 -4.83
N ASN A 73 -1.34 20.03 -5.31
CA ASN A 73 -2.71 19.89 -4.84
C ASN A 73 -3.23 18.44 -4.98
N GLN A 74 -3.00 17.83 -6.15
CA GLN A 74 -3.41 16.44 -6.42
C GLN A 74 -2.73 15.44 -5.49
N ALA A 75 -1.41 15.58 -5.30
CA ALA A 75 -0.66 14.70 -4.43
C ALA A 75 -1.10 14.86 -2.96
N ALA A 76 -1.35 16.09 -2.50
CA ALA A 76 -1.87 16.35 -1.16
C ALA A 76 -3.30 15.80 -0.96
N GLN A 77 -4.17 15.91 -1.96
CA GLN A 77 -5.50 15.28 -1.95
C GLN A 77 -5.40 13.75 -1.86
N CYS A 78 -4.51 13.16 -2.66
CA CYS A 78 -4.21 11.72 -2.65
C CYS A 78 -3.74 11.25 -1.26
N ALA A 79 -2.79 11.97 -0.64
CA ALA A 79 -2.29 11.65 0.70
C ALA A 79 -3.39 11.70 1.78
N ARG A 80 -4.22 12.74 1.79
CA ARG A 80 -5.36 12.86 2.73
C ARG A 80 -6.36 11.73 2.56
N GLY A 81 -6.75 11.42 1.33
CA GLY A 81 -7.69 10.35 1.04
C GLY A 81 -7.13 8.97 1.40
N ALA A 82 -5.84 8.75 1.17
CA ALA A 82 -5.16 7.53 1.57
C ALA A 82 -5.09 7.39 3.10
N LEU A 83 -4.79 8.48 3.83
CA LEU A 83 -4.75 8.48 5.29
C LEU A 83 -6.11 8.12 5.91
N ALA A 84 -7.17 8.79 5.46
CA ALA A 84 -8.52 8.58 5.98
C ALA A 84 -9.05 7.18 5.66
N GLY A 85 -8.79 6.72 4.43
CA GLY A 85 -9.29 5.44 3.91
C GLY A 85 -8.29 4.29 3.94
N ALA A 86 -7.18 4.39 4.67
CA ALA A 86 -6.28 3.25 4.84
C ALA A 86 -7.03 2.10 5.53
N HIS A 87 -6.98 0.90 4.94
CA HIS A 87 -7.60 -0.31 5.49
C HIS A 87 -6.57 -1.41 5.65
N GLY A 88 -6.55 -2.08 6.81
CA GLY A 88 -5.67 -3.21 7.05
C GLY A 88 -4.18 -2.82 7.06
N SER A 89 -3.31 -3.80 7.30
CA SER A 89 -1.87 -3.52 7.39
C SER A 89 -1.28 -3.03 6.07
N SER A 90 -1.67 -3.65 4.95
CA SER A 90 -1.24 -3.26 3.61
C SER A 90 -1.69 -1.85 3.23
N GLY A 91 -2.91 -1.46 3.59
CA GLY A 91 -3.42 -0.11 3.35
C GLY A 91 -2.71 0.95 4.17
N ILE A 92 -2.34 0.69 5.43
CA ILE A 92 -1.56 1.64 6.25
C ILE A 92 -0.16 1.87 5.66
N ILE A 93 0.52 0.81 5.22
CA ILE A 93 1.85 0.92 4.59
C ILE A 93 1.75 1.70 3.28
N LEU A 94 0.74 1.39 2.46
CA LEU A 94 0.50 2.09 1.19
C LEU A 94 0.10 3.56 1.40
N ALA A 95 -0.71 3.87 2.41
CA ALA A 95 -1.03 5.24 2.75
C ALA A 95 0.22 6.03 3.13
N ASN A 96 1.13 5.43 3.89
CA ASN A 96 2.42 6.06 4.20
C ASN A 96 3.29 6.26 2.96
N PHE A 97 3.29 5.33 2.01
CA PHE A 97 3.93 5.55 0.70
C PHE A 97 3.36 6.80 0.02
N LEU A 98 2.04 6.92 -0.07
CA LEU A 98 1.38 8.06 -0.74
C LEU A 98 1.58 9.38 0.00
N ILE A 99 1.55 9.38 1.33
CA ILE A 99 1.86 10.56 2.15
C ILE A 99 3.32 10.98 1.95
N GLY A 100 4.27 10.03 1.89
CA GLY A 100 5.67 10.33 1.63
C GLY A 100 5.88 10.95 0.25
N LEU A 101 5.19 10.37 -0.75
CA LEU A 101 5.20 10.82 -2.14
C LEU A 101 4.69 12.26 -2.29
N ALA A 102 3.62 12.62 -1.59
CA ALA A 102 3.00 13.94 -1.69
C ALA A 102 3.88 15.11 -1.19
N ASN A 103 4.90 14.84 -0.38
CA ASN A 103 5.76 15.87 0.19
C ASN A 103 6.72 16.52 -0.84
N ALA A 104 7.06 15.83 -1.93
CA ALA A 104 8.01 16.35 -2.92
C ALA A 104 7.41 17.38 -3.90
N PRO A 105 6.19 17.18 -4.44
CA PRO A 105 5.58 18.13 -5.39
C PRO A 105 4.70 19.23 -4.75
N GLN A 106 4.65 19.37 -3.42
CA GLN A 106 3.64 20.15 -2.68
C GLN A 106 3.37 21.56 -3.25
N ASP A 107 4.41 22.29 -3.64
CA ASP A 107 4.30 23.67 -4.15
C ASP A 107 4.55 23.79 -5.67
N LYS A 108 4.31 22.71 -6.42
CA LYS A 108 4.62 22.64 -7.86
C LYS A 108 3.36 22.47 -8.70
N ASP A 109 3.27 23.24 -9.78
CA ASP A 109 2.25 23.08 -10.83
C ASP A 109 2.46 21.78 -11.60
N VAL A 110 3.72 21.49 -11.98
CA VAL A 110 4.14 20.26 -12.67
C VAL A 110 5.38 19.68 -12.01
N ALA A 111 5.49 18.36 -11.99
CA ALA A 111 6.65 17.65 -11.45
C ALA A 111 7.64 17.35 -12.57
N SER A 112 8.90 17.73 -12.40
CA SER A 112 10.01 17.27 -13.24
C SER A 112 10.40 15.83 -12.90
N ILE A 113 11.28 15.22 -13.70
CA ILE A 113 11.77 13.87 -13.42
C ILE A 113 12.51 13.76 -12.08
N SER A 114 13.31 14.77 -11.70
CA SER A 114 13.94 14.79 -10.38
C SER A 114 12.91 14.84 -9.25
N ASP A 115 11.79 15.52 -9.47
CA ASP A 115 10.72 15.63 -8.47
C ASP A 115 10.00 14.30 -8.31
N ILE A 116 9.77 13.57 -9.41
CA ILE A 116 9.17 12.23 -9.39
C ILE A 116 10.08 11.25 -8.67
N ILE A 117 11.38 11.28 -8.95
CA ILE A 117 12.37 10.43 -8.26
C ILE A 117 12.39 10.73 -6.75
N ASP A 118 12.44 12.01 -6.36
CA ASP A 118 12.39 12.42 -4.95
C ASP A 118 11.07 12.00 -4.29
N ALA A 119 9.93 12.18 -4.97
CA ALA A 119 8.62 11.76 -4.50
C ALA A 119 8.57 10.24 -4.21
N VAL A 120 9.00 9.42 -5.17
CA VAL A 120 9.03 7.96 -5.00
C VAL A 120 9.98 7.58 -3.86
N ASN A 121 11.16 8.20 -3.78
CA ASN A 121 12.12 7.94 -2.71
C ASN A 121 11.56 8.22 -1.31
N ARG A 122 10.87 9.37 -1.15
CA ARG A 122 10.21 9.75 0.10
C ARG A 122 9.04 8.85 0.43
N GLY A 123 8.26 8.44 -0.56
CA GLY A 123 7.19 7.46 -0.40
C GLY A 123 7.71 6.14 0.11
N CYS A 124 8.69 5.55 -0.58
CA CYS A 124 9.33 4.31 -0.20
C CYS A 124 9.96 4.38 1.20
N LEU A 125 10.64 5.48 1.54
CA LEU A 125 11.19 5.68 2.89
C LEU A 125 10.08 5.70 3.95
N LYS A 126 8.99 6.42 3.71
CA LYS A 126 7.90 6.54 4.68
C LYS A 126 7.13 5.22 4.85
N ALA A 127 6.95 4.44 3.79
CA ALA A 127 6.38 3.10 3.86
C ALA A 127 7.19 2.15 4.77
N SER A 128 8.52 2.26 4.73
CA SER A 128 9.42 1.39 5.50
C SER A 128 9.56 1.74 6.98
N ILE A 129 9.27 2.97 7.40
CA ILE A 129 9.42 3.41 8.81
C ILE A 129 8.40 2.75 9.75
N GLU A 130 7.25 2.29 9.23
CA GLU A 130 6.19 1.77 10.09
C GLU A 130 6.47 0.40 10.71
N ILE A 131 7.42 -0.34 10.17
CA ILE A 131 7.69 -1.71 10.61
C ILE A 131 9.12 -1.77 11.16
N SER A 132 9.24 -1.99 12.47
CA SER A 132 10.55 -2.04 13.13
C SER A 132 11.36 -3.30 12.82
N ASP A 133 10.69 -4.38 12.41
CA ASP A 133 11.30 -5.65 11.98
C ASP A 133 10.36 -6.33 10.97
N PRO A 134 10.33 -5.85 9.71
CA PRO A 134 9.46 -6.45 8.70
C PRO A 134 9.90 -7.87 8.42
N LEU A 135 8.95 -8.80 8.44
CA LEU A 135 9.19 -10.12 7.86
C LEU A 135 9.69 -9.90 6.43
N PRO A 136 10.74 -10.61 5.99
CA PRO A 136 11.22 -10.51 4.62
C PRO A 136 10.07 -10.73 3.64
N GLY A 137 10.01 -9.87 2.62
CA GLY A 137 8.88 -9.68 1.73
C GLY A 137 8.00 -8.48 2.06
N GLY A 138 7.01 -8.22 1.21
CA GLY A 138 6.06 -7.15 1.31
C GLY A 138 6.42 -5.87 0.54
N ILE A 139 5.55 -4.87 0.72
CA ILE A 139 5.67 -3.55 0.06
C ILE A 139 7.01 -2.89 0.38
N CYS A 140 7.53 -3.08 1.59
CA CYS A 140 8.79 -2.48 2.06
C CYS A 140 10.01 -2.99 1.27
N ASP A 141 10.03 -4.26 0.87
CA ASP A 141 11.13 -4.84 0.09
C ASP A 141 11.17 -4.28 -1.33
N ILE A 142 10.00 -4.16 -1.98
CA ILE A 142 9.87 -3.46 -3.26
C ILE A 142 10.32 -2.01 -3.13
N CYS A 143 9.90 -1.31 -2.07
CA CYS A 143 10.30 0.08 -1.81
C CYS A 143 11.81 0.21 -1.60
N GLY A 144 12.44 -0.71 -0.87
CA GLY A 144 13.89 -0.74 -0.67
C GLY A 144 14.66 -0.92 -1.98
N ALA A 145 14.22 -1.86 -2.82
CA ALA A 145 14.82 -2.09 -4.13
C ALA A 145 14.67 -0.88 -5.07
N ILE A 146 13.49 -0.26 -5.10
CA ILE A 146 13.24 0.96 -5.89
C ILE A 146 14.17 2.10 -5.42
N ASN A 147 14.24 2.38 -4.11
CA ASN A 147 15.10 3.42 -3.58
C ASN A 147 16.57 3.21 -3.94
N GLN A 148 17.06 1.97 -3.85
CA GLN A 148 18.43 1.64 -4.22
C GLN A 148 18.70 1.93 -5.70
N LYS A 149 17.78 1.56 -6.60
CA LYS A 149 17.92 1.79 -8.04
C LYS A 149 17.80 3.27 -8.41
N LEU A 150 16.84 3.99 -7.83
CA LEU A 150 16.63 5.41 -8.08
C LEU A 150 17.79 6.28 -7.57
N SER A 151 18.39 5.92 -6.44
CA SER A 151 19.54 6.66 -5.87
C SER A 151 20.79 6.63 -6.76
N GLY A 152 20.91 5.64 -7.65
CA GLY A 152 22.03 5.50 -8.58
C GLY A 152 21.86 6.26 -9.90
N ILE A 153 20.72 6.94 -10.11
CA ILE A 153 20.44 7.61 -11.39
C ILE A 153 21.19 8.94 -11.44
N PRO A 154 22.04 9.17 -12.46
CA PRO A 154 22.69 10.46 -12.64
C PRO A 154 21.66 11.52 -13.04
N ALA A 155 21.86 12.76 -12.60
CA ALA A 155 21.09 13.90 -13.11
C ALA A 155 21.25 13.98 -14.65
N GLY A 156 20.15 14.04 -15.39
CA GLY A 156 20.21 13.99 -16.86
C GLY A 156 18.85 14.05 -17.57
N ASN A 157 18.87 13.64 -18.84
CA ASN A 157 17.72 13.66 -19.77
C ASN A 157 16.92 12.35 -19.73
N GLN A 158 16.61 11.82 -18.54
CA GLN A 158 15.65 10.72 -18.46
C GLN A 158 14.26 11.25 -18.80
N THR A 159 13.45 10.45 -19.48
CA THR A 159 12.03 10.71 -19.68
C THR A 159 11.21 10.08 -18.55
N LEU A 160 9.92 10.42 -18.49
CA LEU A 160 8.96 9.78 -17.60
C LEU A 160 8.88 8.28 -17.87
N ALA A 161 8.91 7.90 -19.15
CA ALA A 161 8.92 6.50 -19.57
C ALA A 161 10.14 5.75 -19.01
N ASP A 162 11.34 6.35 -19.03
CA ASP A 162 12.55 5.72 -18.50
C ASP A 162 12.43 5.43 -17.00
N ILE A 163 11.98 6.41 -16.21
CA ILE A 163 11.86 6.26 -14.75
C ILE A 163 10.75 5.27 -14.38
N VAL A 164 9.60 5.35 -15.02
CA VAL A 164 8.50 4.42 -14.75
C VAL A 164 8.86 2.99 -15.17
N THR A 165 9.59 2.80 -16.28
CA THR A 165 10.12 1.49 -16.70
C THR A 165 11.09 0.93 -15.67
N LEU A 166 12.00 1.77 -15.15
CA LEU A 166 12.94 1.34 -14.14
C LEU A 166 12.24 0.92 -12.86
N ILE A 167 11.25 1.69 -12.40
CA ILE A 167 10.44 1.35 -11.21
C ILE A 167 9.73 0.01 -11.43
N TYR A 168 9.06 -0.16 -12.57
CA TYR A 168 8.34 -1.39 -12.92
C TYR A 168 9.27 -2.62 -12.94
N ASN A 169 10.39 -2.55 -13.67
CA ASN A 169 11.33 -3.66 -13.76
C ASN A 169 11.98 -3.98 -12.41
N THR A 170 12.24 -2.96 -11.59
CA THR A 170 12.77 -3.14 -10.24
C THR A 170 11.77 -3.83 -9.33
N ALA A 171 10.49 -3.41 -9.37
CA ALA A 171 9.42 -4.04 -8.60
C ALA A 171 9.19 -5.49 -9.05
N LEU A 172 9.24 -5.77 -10.36
CA LEU A 172 9.14 -7.13 -10.91
C LEU A 172 10.28 -8.02 -10.43
N SER A 173 11.52 -7.54 -10.49
CA SER A 173 12.70 -8.27 -9.99
C SER A 173 12.61 -8.54 -8.50
N ALA A 174 12.26 -7.51 -7.72
CA ALA A 174 12.13 -7.63 -6.27
C ALA A 174 11.05 -8.65 -5.86
N LEU A 175 9.93 -8.68 -6.58
CA LEU A 175 8.86 -9.66 -6.38
C LEU A 175 9.32 -11.09 -6.75
N GLY A 176 10.10 -11.26 -7.82
CA GLY A 176 10.66 -12.56 -8.21
C GLY A 176 11.69 -13.10 -7.22
N GLU A 177 12.45 -12.23 -6.57
CA GLU A 177 13.45 -12.58 -5.55
C GLU A 177 12.84 -12.75 -4.14
N GLU A 178 11.60 -12.33 -3.92
CA GLU A 178 10.96 -12.31 -2.61
C GLU A 178 10.80 -13.71 -2.01
N ALA A 179 10.45 -14.69 -2.86
CA ALA A 179 10.35 -16.08 -2.45
C ALA A 179 11.69 -16.63 -1.90
N GLU A 180 12.85 -16.07 -2.28
CA GLU A 180 14.14 -16.49 -1.71
C GLU A 180 14.40 -15.89 -0.32
N LYS A 181 13.75 -14.76 0.01
CA LYS A 181 13.94 -14.03 1.26
C LYS A 181 13.05 -14.56 2.39
N ASN A 182 11.92 -15.16 2.06
CA ASN A 182 10.97 -15.71 3.02
C ASN A 182 10.80 -17.22 2.84
N ALA A 183 11.36 -18.00 3.77
CA ALA A 183 11.38 -19.46 3.69
C ALA A 183 9.99 -20.11 3.58
N LEU A 184 8.97 -19.50 4.19
CA LEU A 184 7.61 -20.00 4.13
C LEU A 184 6.98 -19.78 2.75
N LEU A 185 7.07 -18.55 2.23
CA LEU A 185 6.59 -18.20 0.89
C LEU A 185 7.33 -19.04 -0.18
N SER A 186 8.65 -19.21 -0.02
CA SER A 186 9.48 -20.11 -0.85
C SER A 186 8.94 -21.53 -0.90
N LYS A 187 8.70 -22.11 0.28
CA LYS A 187 8.25 -23.50 0.43
C LYS A 187 6.87 -23.71 -0.19
N ILE A 188 6.03 -22.69 -0.16
CA ILE A 188 4.66 -22.71 -0.65
C ILE A 188 4.59 -22.35 -2.15
N GLY A 189 5.60 -21.64 -2.68
CA GLY A 189 5.66 -21.23 -4.08
C GLY A 189 4.74 -20.07 -4.42
N ILE A 190 4.54 -19.14 -3.47
CA ILE A 190 3.75 -17.91 -3.67
C ILE A 190 4.56 -16.70 -3.24
N ASN A 191 4.18 -15.51 -3.73
CA ASN A 191 4.75 -14.24 -3.30
C ASN A 191 3.91 -13.63 -2.16
N ASP A 192 4.42 -12.57 -1.53
CA ASP A 192 3.66 -11.80 -0.55
C ASP A 192 2.49 -11.08 -1.22
N ALA A 193 1.32 -11.12 -0.58
CA ALA A 193 0.11 -10.49 -1.12
C ALA A 193 0.23 -8.96 -1.21
N GLY A 194 0.84 -8.33 -0.20
CA GLY A 194 1.04 -6.89 -0.17
C GLY A 194 2.00 -6.43 -1.27
N ALA A 195 3.14 -7.12 -1.42
CA ALA A 195 4.09 -6.88 -2.50
C ALA A 195 3.44 -7.06 -3.87
N THR A 196 2.73 -8.18 -4.07
CA THR A 196 2.04 -8.48 -5.33
C THR A 196 0.99 -7.43 -5.68
N GLY A 197 0.17 -7.00 -4.71
CA GLY A 197 -0.82 -5.94 -4.90
C GLY A 197 -0.20 -4.60 -5.24
N PHE A 198 0.90 -4.22 -4.56
CA PHE A 198 1.63 -3.00 -4.87
C PHE A 198 2.29 -3.04 -6.25
N PHE A 199 2.86 -4.19 -6.64
CA PHE A 199 3.38 -4.41 -7.98
C PHE A 199 2.31 -4.20 -9.06
N TYR A 200 1.11 -4.79 -8.92
CA TYR A 200 0.05 -4.59 -9.91
C TYR A 200 -0.42 -3.13 -10.01
N PHE A 201 -0.40 -2.40 -8.89
CA PHE A 201 -0.65 -0.96 -8.91
C PHE A 201 0.42 -0.20 -9.72
N LEU A 202 1.71 -0.49 -9.49
CA LEU A 202 2.82 0.08 -10.26
C LEU A 202 2.78 -0.32 -11.74
N GLU A 203 2.42 -1.56 -12.05
CA GLU A 203 2.25 -2.07 -13.41
C GLU A 203 1.18 -1.27 -14.16
N GLY A 204 0.07 -0.91 -13.51
CA GLY A 204 -0.95 -0.09 -14.16
C GLY A 204 -0.46 1.33 -14.48
N ILE A 205 0.38 1.91 -13.62
CA ILE A 205 1.05 3.20 -13.89
C ILE A 205 2.02 3.06 -15.09
N TYR A 206 2.79 1.97 -15.13
CA TYR A 206 3.65 1.64 -16.26
C TYR A 206 2.85 1.51 -17.57
N ARG A 207 1.79 0.70 -17.58
CA ARG A 207 0.94 0.49 -18.75
C ARG A 207 0.28 1.78 -19.22
N TYR A 208 -0.16 2.65 -18.30
CA TYR A 208 -0.65 3.98 -18.66
C TYR A 208 0.42 4.82 -19.38
N THR A 209 1.63 4.85 -18.82
CA THR A 209 2.75 5.64 -19.35
C THR A 209 3.19 5.12 -20.72
N MET A 210 3.18 3.80 -20.91
CA MET A 210 3.53 3.13 -22.16
C MET A 210 2.38 3.01 -23.16
N ASP A 211 1.21 3.58 -22.84
CA ASP A 211 -0.02 3.42 -23.65
C ASP A 211 -0.33 1.96 -23.99
N GLU A 212 -0.07 1.08 -23.04
CA GLU A 212 -0.37 -0.35 -23.13
C GLU A 212 -1.76 -0.63 -22.53
N PRO A 213 -2.46 -1.66 -23.04
CA PRO A 213 -3.71 -2.09 -22.44
C PRO A 213 -3.47 -2.68 -21.04
N LEU A 214 -4.50 -2.57 -20.19
CA LEU A 214 -4.57 -3.33 -18.95
C LEU A 214 -4.59 -4.82 -19.27
N GLU A 215 -3.97 -5.64 -18.43
CA GLU A 215 -3.87 -7.08 -18.66
C GLU A 215 -4.05 -7.84 -17.36
N ARG A 216 -4.99 -8.80 -17.34
CA ARG A 216 -5.10 -9.74 -16.23
C ARG A 216 -3.94 -10.73 -16.31
N ALA A 217 -3.33 -11.04 -15.17
CA ALA A 217 -2.33 -12.10 -15.09
C ALA A 217 -2.93 -13.41 -15.62
N LYS A 218 -2.24 -14.03 -16.57
CA LYS A 218 -2.65 -15.29 -17.21
C LYS A 218 -2.35 -16.53 -16.36
N SER A 219 -1.83 -16.34 -15.15
CA SER A 219 -1.38 -17.41 -14.27
C SER A 219 -2.55 -18.25 -13.78
N GLU A 220 -2.38 -19.57 -13.84
CA GLU A 220 -3.16 -20.50 -13.03
C GLU A 220 -3.00 -20.12 -11.55
N TRP A 221 -4.08 -20.25 -10.79
CA TRP A 221 -4.02 -19.95 -9.37
C TRP A 221 -3.07 -20.95 -8.69
N PRO A 222 -2.16 -20.49 -7.82
CA PRO A 222 -1.19 -21.38 -7.21
C PRO A 222 -1.91 -22.42 -6.35
N SER A 223 -1.45 -23.67 -6.41
CA SER A 223 -1.98 -24.72 -5.54
C SER A 223 -1.10 -24.84 -4.30
N PHE A 224 -1.66 -24.55 -3.13
CA PHE A 224 -0.94 -24.66 -1.87
C PHE A 224 -1.84 -25.05 -0.69
N ASN A 225 -1.20 -25.53 0.37
CA ASN A 225 -1.84 -25.72 1.67
C ASN A 225 -1.37 -24.64 2.64
N VAL A 226 -2.30 -24.07 3.40
CA VAL A 226 -1.99 -23.12 4.47
C VAL A 226 -1.40 -23.89 5.66
N PRO A 227 -0.16 -23.61 6.08
CA PRO A 227 0.46 -24.35 7.18
C PRO A 227 -0.22 -24.13 8.54
N GLU A 228 -0.30 -25.18 9.36
CA GLU A 228 -0.99 -25.12 10.67
C GLU A 228 -0.31 -24.19 11.69
N ASP A 229 0.98 -23.94 11.53
CA ASP A 229 1.81 -23.11 12.42
C ASP A 229 1.52 -21.62 12.27
N ILE A 230 0.99 -21.17 11.12
CA ILE A 230 0.57 -19.79 10.89
C ILE A 230 -0.90 -19.53 11.23
N LEU A 231 -1.64 -20.55 11.67
CA LEU A 231 -3.05 -20.39 12.02
C LEU A 231 -3.21 -19.75 13.40
N ILE A 232 -4.19 -18.86 13.55
CA ILE A 232 -4.50 -18.24 14.84
C ILE A 232 -5.15 -19.29 15.75
N LYS A 233 -4.56 -19.50 16.94
CA LYS A 233 -5.01 -20.51 17.93
C LYS A 233 -5.80 -19.93 19.11
N GLY A 234 -6.12 -18.64 19.10
CA GLY A 234 -6.81 -17.95 20.19
C GLY A 234 -7.39 -16.60 19.76
N VAL A 235 -8.04 -15.91 20.69
CA VAL A 235 -8.72 -14.64 20.41
C VAL A 235 -7.73 -13.58 19.92
N LEU A 236 -7.96 -13.05 18.72
CA LEU A 236 -7.15 -11.97 18.15
C LEU A 236 -8.02 -11.07 17.28
N TYR A 237 -7.97 -9.78 17.56
CA TYR A 237 -8.70 -8.75 16.82
C TYR A 237 -7.75 -7.80 16.12
N THR A 238 -8.16 -7.28 14.98
CA THR A 238 -7.62 -6.04 14.43
C THR A 238 -8.53 -4.89 14.85
N VAL A 239 -7.97 -3.85 15.48
CA VAL A 239 -8.67 -2.62 15.80
C VAL A 239 -8.07 -1.51 14.96
N GLU A 240 -8.91 -0.88 14.13
CA GLU A 240 -8.52 0.18 13.20
C GLU A 240 -9.36 1.43 13.46
N PHE A 241 -8.74 2.60 13.54
CA PHE A 241 -9.44 3.85 13.82
C PHE A 241 -8.61 5.08 13.45
N LEU A 242 -9.28 6.22 13.28
CA LEU A 242 -8.64 7.54 13.29
C LEU A 242 -8.68 8.14 14.68
N ILE A 243 -7.61 8.82 15.07
CA ILE A 243 -7.57 9.74 16.21
C ILE A 243 -7.47 11.15 15.62
N ASN A 244 -8.41 12.03 15.96
CA ASN A 244 -8.37 13.44 15.59
C ASN A 244 -7.98 14.32 16.78
N ASN A 245 -7.53 15.54 16.50
CA ASN A 245 -7.06 16.53 17.46
C ASN A 245 -5.86 16.01 18.28
N VAL A 246 -4.98 15.24 17.63
CA VAL A 246 -3.76 14.70 18.23
C VAL A 246 -2.77 15.82 18.49
N THR A 247 -2.32 15.92 19.74
CA THR A 247 -1.31 16.89 20.19
C THR A 247 0.02 16.25 20.59
N LEU A 248 0.04 14.92 20.73
CA LEU A 248 1.25 14.17 21.11
C LEU A 248 2.06 13.74 19.89
N PRO A 249 3.39 13.59 20.02
CA PRO A 249 4.20 12.95 19.00
C PRO A 249 3.70 11.54 18.69
N VAL A 250 3.63 11.20 17.40
CA VAL A 250 3.17 9.88 16.91
C VAL A 250 3.95 8.72 17.54
N GLN A 251 5.26 8.91 17.80
CA GLN A 251 6.08 7.89 18.45
C GLN A 251 5.63 7.58 19.89
N GLU A 252 5.10 8.56 20.61
CA GLU A 252 4.56 8.36 21.95
C GLU A 252 3.24 7.58 21.91
N ILE A 253 2.38 7.88 20.92
CA ILE A 253 1.14 7.12 20.66
C ILE A 253 1.49 5.67 20.34
N LYS A 254 2.41 5.44 19.40
CA LYS A 254 2.85 4.10 18.99
C LYS A 254 3.37 3.32 20.18
N LYS A 255 4.34 3.89 20.92
CA LYS A 255 4.91 3.27 22.12
C LYS A 255 3.85 2.91 23.15
N SER A 256 2.92 3.82 23.43
CA SER A 256 1.87 3.56 24.41
C SER A 256 0.88 2.46 23.97
N LEU A 257 0.64 2.32 22.67
CA LEU A 257 -0.25 1.29 22.14
C LEU A 257 0.45 -0.08 22.04
N SER A 258 1.78 -0.10 21.84
CA SER A 258 2.58 -1.33 21.80
C SER A 258 2.52 -2.14 23.10
N ASP A 259 2.18 -1.52 24.24
CA ASP A 259 1.99 -2.22 25.53
C ASP A 259 0.78 -3.17 25.54
N ILE A 260 -0.20 -2.94 24.65
CA ILE A 260 -1.53 -3.57 24.70
C ILE A 260 -1.90 -4.29 23.40
N GLY A 261 -1.00 -4.29 22.42
CA GLY A 261 -1.18 -4.99 21.15
C GLY A 261 0.02 -4.82 20.22
N SER A 262 0.14 -5.72 19.25
CA SER A 262 1.22 -5.74 18.27
C SER A 262 0.82 -6.54 17.02
N PRO A 263 1.17 -6.08 15.80
CA PRO A 263 1.86 -4.82 15.52
C PRO A 263 0.94 -3.62 15.73
N VAL A 264 1.56 -2.46 15.94
CA VAL A 264 0.90 -1.14 15.87
C VAL A 264 1.44 -0.45 14.62
N LEU A 265 0.56 -0.21 13.65
CA LEU A 265 0.88 0.53 12.43
C LEU A 265 0.17 1.87 12.46
N ILE A 266 0.89 2.93 12.06
CA ILE A 266 0.35 4.27 12.08
C ILE A 266 0.54 4.94 10.71
N ALA A 267 -0.48 5.62 10.19
CA ALA A 267 -0.31 6.59 9.12
C ALA A 267 -0.63 8.00 9.65
N TYR A 268 0.15 9.00 9.23
CA TYR A 268 -0.03 10.39 9.65
C TYR A 268 0.60 11.36 8.64
N GLU A 269 -0.03 12.51 8.44
CA GLU A 269 0.43 13.58 7.53
C GLU A 269 0.53 14.92 8.30
N GLY A 270 1.60 15.09 9.09
CA GLY A 270 2.03 16.40 9.62
C GLY A 270 1.01 17.23 10.44
N GLY A 271 -0.14 16.66 10.79
CA GLY A 271 -1.27 17.36 11.42
C GLY A 271 -1.87 16.59 12.58
N GLU A 272 -3.13 16.90 12.88
CA GLU A 272 -3.82 16.43 14.08
C GLU A 272 -4.57 15.09 13.91
N THR A 273 -4.50 14.49 12.72
CA THR A 273 -5.18 13.23 12.42
C THR A 273 -4.17 12.10 12.24
N VAL A 274 -4.39 11.02 12.99
CA VAL A 274 -3.54 9.82 12.98
C VAL A 274 -4.42 8.60 12.74
N LYS A 275 -4.08 7.80 11.73
CA LYS A 275 -4.71 6.50 11.50
C LYS A 275 -3.91 5.43 12.22
N VAL A 276 -4.60 4.63 13.01
CA VAL A 276 -4.00 3.55 13.80
C VAL A 276 -4.61 2.22 13.38
N LEU A 277 -3.76 1.21 13.22
CA LEU A 277 -4.13 -0.19 13.22
C LEU A 277 -3.33 -0.90 14.31
N ILE A 278 -4.02 -1.67 15.15
CA ILE A 278 -3.39 -2.48 16.19
C ILE A 278 -4.03 -3.86 16.24
N ARG A 279 -3.21 -4.91 16.38
CA ARG A 279 -3.72 -6.24 16.72
C ARG A 279 -3.67 -6.48 18.22
N THR A 280 -4.76 -6.95 18.80
CA THR A 280 -4.89 -7.13 20.25
C THR A 280 -5.83 -8.29 20.58
N THR A 281 -5.68 -8.86 21.77
CA THR A 281 -6.63 -9.83 22.33
C THR A 281 -7.75 -9.15 23.12
N ASP A 282 -7.64 -7.83 23.40
CA ASP A 282 -8.62 -7.07 24.18
C ASP A 282 -8.83 -5.65 23.61
N PRO A 283 -9.78 -5.48 22.67
CA PRO A 283 -10.08 -4.18 22.05
C PRO A 283 -10.44 -3.07 23.06
N ARG A 284 -10.96 -3.42 24.24
CA ARG A 284 -11.34 -2.44 25.27
C ARG A 284 -10.13 -1.64 25.75
N LYS A 285 -8.98 -2.32 25.97
CA LYS A 285 -7.74 -1.67 26.38
C LYS A 285 -7.26 -0.64 25.34
N VAL A 286 -7.49 -0.92 24.05
CA VAL A 286 -7.15 -0.01 22.95
C VAL A 286 -7.98 1.25 22.99
N PHE A 287 -9.29 1.12 23.21
CA PHE A 287 -10.18 2.28 23.35
C PHE A 287 -9.87 3.11 24.59
N ASP A 288 -9.68 2.46 25.74
CA ASP A 288 -9.32 3.14 26.99
C ASP A 288 -7.99 3.90 26.88
N ARG A 289 -6.99 3.32 26.19
CA ARG A 289 -5.70 3.97 25.98
C ARG A 289 -5.80 5.11 24.97
N SER A 290 -6.47 4.89 23.84
CA SER A 290 -6.56 5.87 22.74
C SER A 290 -7.37 7.12 23.11
N ALA A 291 -8.32 7.02 24.04
CA ALA A 291 -9.10 8.15 24.55
C ALA A 291 -8.23 9.29 25.15
N ARG A 292 -6.97 9.00 25.50
CA ARG A 292 -6.01 9.98 26.03
C ARG A 292 -5.32 10.82 24.95
N PHE A 293 -5.38 10.39 23.69
CA PHE A 293 -4.62 10.99 22.59
C PHE A 293 -5.45 11.93 21.72
N GLY A 294 -6.78 11.82 21.80
CA GLY A 294 -7.72 12.60 21.00
C GLY A 294 -9.04 11.85 20.83
N ARG A 295 -9.86 12.31 19.89
CA ARG A 295 -11.16 11.70 19.61
C ARG A 295 -11.02 10.58 18.58
N SER A 296 -11.28 9.34 19.00
CA SER A 296 -11.35 8.19 18.10
C SER A 296 -12.60 8.24 17.22
N THR A 297 -12.45 8.01 15.92
CA THR A 297 -13.51 8.00 14.90
C THR A 297 -13.23 6.92 13.86
N MET A 298 -14.22 6.58 13.02
CA MET A 298 -14.11 5.53 12.00
C MET A 298 -13.51 4.22 12.55
N ILE A 299 -14.07 3.78 13.68
CA ILE A 299 -13.61 2.61 14.41
C ILE A 299 -14.12 1.35 13.71
N ARG A 300 -13.20 0.41 13.47
CA ARG A 300 -13.48 -0.95 13.02
C ARG A 300 -12.79 -1.94 13.96
N VAL A 301 -13.47 -3.04 14.24
CA VAL A 301 -12.95 -4.16 15.01
C VAL A 301 -13.28 -5.43 14.26
N ASP A 302 -12.25 -6.12 13.79
CA ASP A 302 -12.38 -7.34 13.00
C ASP A 302 -11.87 -8.53 13.82
N ASP A 303 -12.65 -9.60 13.90
CA ASP A 303 -12.25 -10.87 14.51
C ASP A 303 -11.44 -11.70 13.50
N LEU A 304 -10.13 -11.79 13.74
CA LEU A 304 -9.23 -12.44 12.78
C LEU A 304 -9.43 -13.96 12.72
N ILE A 305 -10.01 -14.60 13.74
CA ILE A 305 -10.35 -16.02 13.67
C ILE A 305 -11.50 -16.24 12.69
N ASP A 306 -12.52 -15.40 12.74
CA ASP A 306 -13.69 -15.54 11.88
C ASP A 306 -13.34 -15.23 10.42
N GLU A 307 -12.54 -14.18 10.17
CA GLU A 307 -12.00 -13.90 8.84
C GLU A 307 -11.14 -15.08 8.33
N GLN A 308 -10.28 -15.63 9.18
CA GLN A 308 -9.45 -16.77 8.83
C GLN A 308 -10.29 -18.00 8.48
N LYS A 309 -11.28 -18.36 9.31
CA LYS A 309 -12.17 -19.49 9.02
C LYS A 309 -12.90 -19.30 7.70
N TYR A 310 -13.40 -18.10 7.45
CA TYR A 310 -14.08 -17.77 6.21
C TYR A 310 -13.15 -17.94 5.01
N PHE A 311 -11.93 -17.41 5.09
CA PHE A 311 -10.92 -17.54 4.03
C PHE A 311 -10.54 -19.00 3.76
N LEU A 312 -10.24 -19.77 4.80
CA LEU A 312 -9.89 -21.19 4.66
C LEU A 312 -11.04 -22.00 4.04
N SER A 313 -12.29 -21.66 4.34
CA SER A 313 -13.45 -22.32 3.74
C SER A 313 -13.51 -22.14 2.22
N LYS A 314 -13.02 -21.00 1.69
CA LYS A 314 -12.99 -20.68 0.25
C LYS A 314 -11.82 -21.32 -0.49
N ILE A 315 -10.64 -21.38 0.13
CA ILE A 315 -9.46 -21.99 -0.50
C ILE A 315 -9.68 -23.49 -0.75
N HIS A 316 -10.38 -24.18 0.15
CA HIS A 316 -10.53 -25.63 0.07
C HIS A 316 -11.65 -26.10 -0.87
N THR A 317 -12.59 -25.25 -1.28
CA THR A 317 -13.76 -25.68 -2.07
C THR A 317 -13.60 -25.58 -3.58
N LYS A 318 -12.47 -25.12 -4.14
CA LYS A 318 -12.31 -24.82 -5.58
C LYS A 318 -13.36 -23.82 -6.13
N ASP A 319 -14.21 -23.21 -5.31
CA ASP A 319 -15.23 -22.23 -5.73
C ASP A 319 -14.65 -20.86 -6.13
N VAL A 320 -13.31 -20.76 -6.23
CA VAL A 320 -12.60 -19.53 -6.59
C VAL A 320 -11.84 -19.66 -7.92
N ILE A 321 -12.04 -20.74 -8.66
CA ILE A 321 -11.47 -20.95 -10.02
C ILE A 321 -12.52 -20.62 -11.09
#